data_AF-A0A2V9VGE6-F1
#
_entry.id   AF-A0A2V9VGE6-F1
#
_cell.length_a   1.000
_cell.length_b   1.000
_cell.length_c   1.000
_cell.angle_alpha   90.00
_cell.angle_beta   90.00
_cell.angle_gamma   90.00
#
_symmetry.space_group_name_H-M   'P 1'
#
loop_
_entity.id
_entity.type
_entity.pdbx_description
1 polymer ?
#
loop_
_entity_poly.entity_id
_entity_poly.type
_entity_poly.pdbx_seq_one_letter_code
_entity_poly.pdbx_strand_id
1 'polypeptide(L)'
;WESNDNPDAWKDFVELAKAAGAPFLTMHAWVLKREDLEEMIRRLSNGEYSNDEDLEDARWLRTYVGKTGFVQLGWPHQGCMFLYESSTEWYERYERLLEMSEDFGGIAIDEPDQDDEP
;
A
#
# COMPACT_ATOMS: atom_id res chain seq x y z
N TRP A 1 -18.98 -13.95 0.78
CA TRP A 1 -17.62 -14.18 1.27
C TRP A 1 -17.48 -13.26 2.47
N GLU A 2 -17.15 -13.78 3.64
CA GLU A 2 -16.90 -12.95 4.83
C GLU A 2 -15.52 -13.36 5.37
N SER A 3 -14.60 -12.40 5.44
CA SER A 3 -13.19 -12.61 5.74
C SER A 3 -12.93 -12.81 7.24
N ASN A 4 -13.80 -13.53 7.95
CA ASN A 4 -13.88 -13.66 9.41
C ASN A 4 -12.64 -14.38 10.00
N ASP A 5 -11.46 -13.75 9.93
CA ASP A 5 -10.12 -14.27 10.22
C ASP A 5 -9.71 -15.53 9.43
N ASN A 6 -10.40 -15.82 8.32
CA ASN A 6 -10.06 -16.94 7.46
C ASN A 6 -9.06 -16.52 6.37
N PRO A 7 -7.79 -16.99 6.41
CA PRO A 7 -6.78 -16.66 5.40
C PRO A 7 -7.13 -17.24 4.01
N ASP A 8 -8.06 -18.19 3.95
CA ASP A 8 -8.53 -18.82 2.71
C ASP A 8 -9.86 -18.23 2.21
N ALA A 9 -10.37 -17.14 2.79
CA ALA A 9 -11.64 -16.51 2.37
C ALA A 9 -11.65 -16.06 0.89
N TRP A 10 -10.48 -15.82 0.30
CA TRP A 10 -10.32 -15.54 -1.12
C TRP A 10 -10.83 -16.69 -2.01
N LYS A 11 -10.76 -17.95 -1.54
CA LYS A 11 -11.23 -19.11 -2.30
C LYS A 11 -12.74 -19.06 -2.47
N ASP A 12 -13.46 -18.72 -1.41
CA ASP A 12 -14.93 -18.57 -1.46
C ASP A 12 -15.34 -17.44 -2.40
N PHE A 13 -14.55 -16.35 -2.46
CA PHE A 13 -14.77 -15.26 -3.41
C PHE A 13 -14.58 -15.70 -4.87
N VAL A 14 -13.55 -16.50 -5.15
CA VAL A 14 -13.30 -17.07 -6.50
C VAL A 14 -14.38 -18.07 -6.90
N GLU A 15 -14.80 -18.94 -5.98
CA GLU A 15 -15.89 -19.89 -6.24
C GLU A 15 -17.22 -19.16 -6.48
N LEU A 16 -17.47 -18.04 -5.80
CA LEU A 16 -18.63 -17.19 -6.09
C LEU A 16 -18.58 -16.60 -7.51
N ALA A 17 -17.41 -16.10 -7.95
CA ALA A 17 -17.24 -15.58 -9.30
C ALA A 17 -17.57 -16.65 -10.36
N LYS A 18 -17.08 -17.88 -10.13
CA LYS A 18 -17.33 -19.03 -10.99
C LYS A 18 -18.80 -19.42 -11.02
N ALA A 19 -19.45 -19.51 -9.85
CA ALA A 19 -20.87 -19.82 -9.73
C ALA A 19 -21.76 -18.74 -10.39
N ALA A 20 -21.33 -17.48 -10.36
CA ALA A 20 -22.00 -16.35 -11.01
C ALA A 20 -21.76 -16.28 -12.52
N GLY A 21 -20.95 -17.18 -13.09
CA GLY A 21 -20.61 -17.17 -14.51
C GLY A 21 -19.78 -15.95 -14.93
N ALA A 22 -18.95 -15.42 -14.03
CA ALA A 22 -18.09 -14.29 -14.34
C ALA A 22 -17.14 -14.65 -15.51
N PRO A 23 -17.05 -13.80 -16.54
CA PRO A 23 -16.28 -14.12 -17.75
C PRO A 23 -14.77 -14.10 -17.52
N PHE A 24 -14.30 -13.33 -16.53
CA PHE A 24 -12.91 -13.26 -16.13
C PHE A 24 -12.79 -12.78 -14.68
N LEU A 25 -11.61 -12.96 -14.12
CA LEU A 25 -11.19 -12.43 -12.84
C LEU A 25 -9.91 -11.62 -13.02
N THR A 26 -9.85 -10.45 -12.39
CA THR A 26 -8.66 -9.62 -12.32
C THR A 26 -7.95 -9.86 -11.01
N MET A 27 -6.62 -9.92 -11.05
CA MET A 27 -5.79 -10.02 -9.86
C MET A 27 -4.73 -8.94 -9.91
N HIS A 28 -4.57 -8.23 -8.80
CA HIS A 28 -3.46 -7.34 -8.53
C HIS A 28 -2.78 -7.80 -7.23
N ALA A 29 -1.46 -7.72 -7.19
CA ALA A 29 -0.68 -8.05 -6.01
C ALA A 29 0.47 -7.06 -5.88
N TRP A 30 0.70 -6.61 -4.65
CA TRP A 30 1.82 -5.74 -4.32
C TRP A 30 2.88 -6.50 -3.52
N VAL A 31 4.14 -6.33 -3.90
CA VAL A 31 5.30 -7.00 -3.29
C VAL A 31 6.27 -5.94 -2.80
N LEU A 32 6.75 -6.09 -1.57
CA LEU A 32 7.74 -5.17 -1.00
C LEU A 32 9.08 -5.33 -1.72
N LYS A 33 9.47 -4.32 -2.49
CA LYS A 33 10.77 -4.29 -3.14
C LYS A 33 11.83 -3.74 -2.19
N ARG A 34 13.08 -4.17 -2.41
CA ARG A 34 14.21 -3.74 -1.60
C ARG A 34 14.45 -2.24 -1.77
N GLU A 35 14.39 -1.80 -3.02
CA GLU A 35 14.70 -0.44 -3.45
C GLU A 35 13.70 0.56 -2.83
N ASP A 36 12.40 0.23 -2.88
CA ASP A 36 11.33 1.02 -2.28
C ASP A 36 11.53 1.18 -0.77
N LEU A 37 11.91 0.10 -0.07
CA LEU A 37 12.19 0.14 1.37
C LEU A 37 13.46 0.94 1.70
N GLU A 38 14.52 0.79 0.92
CA GLU A 38 15.76 1.53 1.12
C GLU A 38 15.57 3.03 0.91
N GLU A 39 14.76 3.39 -0.09
CA GLU A 39 14.36 4.78 -0.30
C GLU A 39 13.54 5.33 0.86
N MET A 40 12.55 4.59 1.35
CA MET A 40 11.75 4.97 2.52
C MET A 40 12.63 5.19 3.76
N ILE A 41 13.52 4.24 4.09
CA ILE A 41 14.45 4.37 5.23
C ILE A 41 15.32 5.61 5.07
N ARG A 42 15.80 5.90 3.86
CA ARG A 42 16.62 7.09 3.59
C ARG A 42 15.81 8.38 3.80
N ARG A 43 14.57 8.44 3.32
CA ARG A 43 13.68 9.60 3.50
C ARG A 43 13.38 9.83 4.98
N LEU A 44 12.98 8.78 5.70
CA LEU A 44 12.75 8.83 7.14
C LEU A 44 14.01 9.30 7.88
N SER A 45 15.19 8.73 7.58
CA SER A 45 16.44 9.12 8.27
C SER A 45 16.83 10.59 8.11
N ASN A 46 16.32 11.26 7.06
CA ASN A 46 16.60 12.67 6.77
C ASN A 46 15.43 13.60 7.13
N GLY A 47 14.30 13.07 7.60
CA GLY A 47 13.11 13.86 7.95
C GLY A 47 13.25 14.51 9.32
N GLU A 48 12.84 15.77 9.46
CA GLU A 48 12.91 16.48 10.76
C GLU A 48 11.91 15.95 11.80
N TYR A 49 10.88 15.21 11.37
CA TYR A 49 9.79 14.73 12.24
C TYR A 49 9.70 13.21 12.37
N SER A 50 10.58 12.45 11.71
CA SER A 50 10.67 10.99 11.93
C SER A 50 11.23 10.70 13.31
N ASN A 51 10.60 9.81 14.06
CA ASN A 51 11.11 9.37 15.35
C ASN A 51 11.93 8.06 15.24
N ASP A 52 12.58 7.65 16.34
CA ASP A 52 13.37 6.41 16.37
C ASP A 52 12.51 5.14 16.18
N GLU A 53 11.23 5.18 16.56
CA GLU A 53 10.27 4.08 16.41
C GLU A 53 9.93 3.84 14.93
N ASP A 54 9.71 4.90 14.15
CA ASP A 54 9.45 4.84 12.70
C ASP A 54 10.63 4.22 11.95
N LEU A 55 11.86 4.57 12.36
CA LEU A 55 13.09 3.99 11.81
C LEU A 55 13.28 2.53 12.21
N GLU A 56 12.88 2.15 13.43
CA GLU A 56 12.89 0.75 13.88
C GLU A 56 11.88 -0.08 13.08
N ASP A 57 10.66 0.41 12.91
CA ASP A 57 9.62 -0.23 12.10
C ASP A 57 10.06 -0.39 10.64
N ALA A 58 10.65 0.65 10.04
CA ALA A 58 11.19 0.58 8.69
C ALA A 58 12.34 -0.45 8.57
N ARG A 59 13.17 -0.60 9.60
CA ARG A 59 14.22 -1.64 9.63
C ARG A 59 13.63 -3.03 9.80
N TRP A 60 12.57 -3.19 10.58
CA TRP A 60 11.86 -4.46 10.76
C TRP A 60 11.23 -4.98 9.46
N LEU A 61 10.72 -4.07 8.61
CA LEU A 61 10.17 -4.38 7.28
C LEU A 61 11.17 -5.09 6.35
N ARG A 62 12.48 -5.01 6.59
CA ARG A 62 13.50 -5.75 5.81
C ARG A 62 13.26 -7.27 5.80
N THR A 63 12.63 -7.80 6.84
CA THR A 63 12.28 -9.23 6.95
C THR A 63 11.17 -9.66 5.98
N TYR A 64 10.49 -8.71 5.32
CA TYR A 64 9.40 -8.94 4.37
C TYR A 64 9.74 -8.58 2.93
N VAL A 65 10.99 -8.17 2.64
CA VAL A 65 11.44 -7.89 1.27
C VAL A 65 11.22 -9.12 0.37
N GLY A 66 10.60 -8.90 -0.79
CA GLY A 66 10.21 -9.93 -1.75
C GLY A 66 8.92 -10.67 -1.41
N LYS A 67 8.26 -10.36 -0.28
CA LYS A 67 6.96 -10.94 0.09
C LYS A 67 5.80 -10.07 -0.39
N THR A 68 4.67 -10.71 -0.67
CA THR A 68 3.42 -10.05 -1.04
C THR A 68 2.74 -9.47 0.20
N GLY A 69 2.55 -8.16 0.20
CA GLY A 69 1.91 -7.44 1.31
C GLY A 69 0.40 -7.25 1.13
N PHE A 70 -0.04 -7.24 -0.12
CA PHE A 70 -1.43 -6.97 -0.49
C PHE A 70 -1.82 -7.75 -1.75
N VAL A 71 -3.05 -8.24 -1.77
CA VAL A 71 -3.70 -8.83 -2.95
C VAL A 71 -5.10 -8.25 -3.09
N GLN A 72 -5.48 -7.92 -4.32
CA GLN A 72 -6.83 -7.55 -4.71
C GLN A 72 -7.30 -8.49 -5.82
N LEU A 73 -8.50 -9.05 -5.65
CA LEU A 73 -9.21 -9.84 -6.66
C LEU A 73 -10.48 -9.10 -7.06
N GLY A 74 -10.84 -9.15 -8.34
CA GLY A 74 -12.04 -8.48 -8.83
C GLY A 74 -12.71 -9.22 -9.98
N TRP A 75 -14.03 -9.10 -10.09
CA TRP A 75 -14.79 -9.62 -11.23
C TRP A 75 -16.08 -8.84 -11.46
N PRO A 76 -16.48 -8.62 -12.74
CA PRO A 76 -17.72 -7.95 -13.07
C PRO A 76 -18.91 -8.92 -13.03
N HIS A 77 -20.04 -8.44 -12.52
CA HIS A 77 -21.33 -9.13 -12.64
C HIS A 77 -22.49 -8.15 -12.62
N GLN A 78 -23.36 -8.25 -13.63
CA GLN A 78 -24.58 -7.43 -13.77
C GLN A 78 -24.36 -5.90 -13.61
N GLY A 79 -23.24 -5.40 -14.13
CA GLY A 79 -22.89 -3.97 -14.05
C GLY A 79 -22.24 -3.53 -12.73
N CYS A 80 -22.01 -4.46 -11.79
CA CYS A 80 -21.27 -4.21 -10.56
C CYS A 80 -19.88 -4.88 -10.63
N MET A 81 -18.87 -4.22 -10.06
CA MET A 81 -17.57 -4.85 -9.79
C MET A 81 -17.56 -5.38 -8.36
N PHE A 82 -17.32 -6.67 -8.22
CA PHE A 82 -17.10 -7.32 -6.93
C PHE A 82 -15.60 -7.28 -6.64
N LEU A 83 -15.22 -6.92 -5.42
CA LEU A 83 -13.83 -6.81 -4.99
C LEU A 83 -13.60 -7.60 -3.70
N TYR A 84 -12.43 -8.23 -3.64
CA TYR A 84 -11.88 -8.84 -2.44
C TYR A 84 -10.47 -8.29 -2.26
N GLU A 85 -10.18 -7.81 -1.06
CA GLU A 85 -8.89 -7.25 -0.69
C GLU A 85 -8.38 -7.95 0.56
N SER A 86 -7.08 -8.21 0.58
CA SER A 86 -6.40 -8.74 1.76
C SER A 86 -5.03 -8.10 1.86
N SER A 87 -4.82 -7.39 2.96
CA SER A 87 -3.55 -6.85 3.43
C SER A 87 -2.96 -7.76 4.51
N THR A 88 -1.65 -7.68 4.65
CA THR A 88 -0.94 -8.20 5.81
C THR A 88 -0.72 -7.07 6.82
N GLU A 89 -0.60 -7.39 8.11
CA GLU A 89 -0.34 -6.36 9.14
C GLU A 89 0.93 -5.55 8.87
N TRP A 90 1.97 -6.19 8.32
CA TRP A 90 3.21 -5.50 7.99
C TRP A 90 3.06 -4.57 6.77
N TYR A 91 2.15 -4.88 5.85
CA TYR A 91 1.83 -4.01 4.72
C TYR A 91 1.12 -2.73 5.19
N GLU A 92 0.20 -2.84 6.15
CA GLU A 92 -0.48 -1.68 6.75
C GLU A 92 0.51 -0.75 7.48
N ARG A 93 1.55 -1.32 8.12
CA ARG A 93 2.65 -0.53 8.68
C ARG A 93 3.51 0.13 7.61
N TYR A 94 3.80 -0.58 6.51
CA TYR A 94 4.52 -0.01 5.38
C TYR A 94 3.76 1.18 4.77
N GLU A 95 2.46 1.08 4.56
CA GLU A 95 1.65 2.18 4.01
C GLU A 95 1.69 3.41 4.92
N ARG A 96 1.54 3.23 6.24
CA ARG A 96 1.66 4.32 7.20
C ARG A 96 3.02 5.04 7.14
N LEU A 97 4.11 4.27 7.08
CA LEU A 97 5.46 4.82 6.97
C LEU A 97 5.70 5.52 5.63
N LEU A 98 5.09 5.00 4.55
CA LEU A 98 5.15 5.61 3.24
C LEU A 98 4.47 6.98 3.24
N GLU A 99 3.24 7.07 3.72
CA GLU A 99 2.48 8.33 3.87
C GLU A 99 3.29 9.36 4.65
N MET A 100 3.84 8.97 5.80
CA MET A 100 4.72 9.84 6.58
C MET A 100 5.93 10.29 5.76
N SER A 101 6.61 9.39 5.05
CA SER A 101 7.80 9.73 4.27
C SER A 101 7.51 10.65 3.06
N GLU A 102 6.27 10.67 2.57
CA GLU A 102 5.84 11.47 1.41
C GLU A 102 5.33 12.87 1.81
N ASP A 103 4.65 12.99 2.96
CA ASP A 103 4.16 14.28 3.49
C ASP A 103 5.30 15.30 3.71
N PHE A 104 6.54 14.84 3.92
CA PHE A 104 7.73 15.71 4.06
C PHE A 104 8.27 16.30 2.75
N GLY A 105 7.76 15.88 1.58
CA GLY A 105 8.11 16.43 0.28
C GLY A 105 7.11 17.46 -0.27
N GLY A 106 6.05 17.75 0.48
CA GLY A 106 4.80 18.28 -0.04
C GLY A 106 4.51 19.77 0.15
N ILE A 107 5.48 20.66 0.40
CA ILE A 107 5.23 22.11 0.30
C ILE A 107 6.48 22.83 -0.24
N ALA A 108 6.67 22.81 -1.56
CA ALA A 108 7.25 23.97 -2.23
C ALA A 108 6.12 25.00 -2.36
N ILE A 109 5.95 25.86 -1.34
CA ILE A 109 5.28 27.14 -1.56
C ILE A 109 6.23 27.89 -2.49
N ASP A 110 5.85 28.03 -3.76
CA ASP A 110 6.44 29.06 -4.61
C ASP A 110 6.35 30.37 -3.81
N GLU A 111 7.50 30.88 -3.37
CA GLU A 111 7.59 32.22 -2.80
C GLU A 111 6.99 33.18 -3.84
N PRO A 112 5.98 34.01 -3.50
CA PRO A 112 5.53 35.00 -4.45
C PRO A 112 6.71 35.93 -4.73
N ASP A 113 7.16 35.94 -5.99
CA ASP A 113 8.12 36.90 -6.52
C ASP A 113 7.76 38.28 -5.98
N GLN A 114 8.58 38.80 -5.06
CA GLN A 114 8.58 40.21 -4.74
C GLN A 114 9.16 40.90 -5.97
N ASP A 115 8.28 41.25 -6.91
CA ASP A 115 8.60 42.16 -8.00
C ASP A 115 9.12 43.46 -7.39
N ASP A 116 10.44 43.64 -7.51
CA ASP A 116 11.17 44.86 -7.19
C ASP A 116 10.59 46.04 -7.96
N GLU A 117 10.26 47.08 -7.20
CA GLU A 117 9.75 48.38 -7.62
C GLU A 117 10.77 49.13 -8.51
N PRO A 118 10.30 49.99 -9.43
CA PRO A 118 11.01 51.25 -9.70
C PRO A 118 10.17 52.51 -9.41
#